data_AF-A0A2U1P0B3-F1
#
_entry.id   AF-A0A2U1P0B3-F1
#
_cell.length_a   1.000
_cell.length_b   1.000
_cell.length_c   1.000
_cell.angle_alpha   90.00
_cell.angle_beta   90.00
_cell.angle_gamma   90.00
#
_symmetry.space_group_name_H-M   'P 1'
#
loop_
_entity.id
_entity.type
_entity.pdbx_description
1 polymer ?
#
loop_
_entity_poly.entity_id
_entity_poly.type
_entity_poly.pdbx_seq_one_letter_code
_entity_poly.pdbx_strand_id
1 'polypeptide(L)'
;MSSRSSRTAKNRDGELDNLVLKLQALLPATSCSSNKIRVPASKILQETCNYIKSLRTKGDDLGEKLSQLLDSMENNGVDVNIIRDLLQQ
;
A
#
# COMPACT_ATOMS: atom_id res chain seq x y z
N MET A 1 9.66 -22.30 40.99
CA MET A 1 9.70 -20.94 40.41
C MET A 1 9.63 -21.03 38.90
N SER A 2 8.97 -20.06 38.29
CA SER A 2 8.23 -20.08 37.02
C SER A 2 9.02 -20.40 35.74
N SER A 3 8.76 -21.58 35.13
CA SER A 3 9.17 -21.90 33.75
C SER A 3 8.07 -21.65 32.70
N ARG A 4 7.11 -20.77 32.99
CA ARG A 4 5.93 -20.52 32.13
C ARG A 4 6.14 -19.47 31.02
N SER A 5 7.27 -18.76 30.99
CA SER A 5 7.48 -17.62 30.08
C SER A 5 7.98 -18.00 28.67
N SER A 6 8.50 -19.21 28.48
CA SER A 6 9.15 -19.60 27.21
C SER A 6 8.19 -20.04 26.10
N ARG A 7 6.95 -20.44 26.43
CA ARG A 7 5.96 -20.86 25.41
C ARG A 7 5.22 -19.69 24.76
N THR A 8 5.09 -18.57 25.43
CA THR A 8 4.37 -17.39 24.92
C THR A 8 5.20 -16.58 23.93
N ALA A 9 6.53 -16.54 24.08
CA ALA A 9 7.42 -15.89 23.13
C ALA A 9 7.37 -16.55 21.74
N LYS A 10 7.47 -17.89 21.69
CA LYS A 10 7.49 -18.65 20.43
C LYS A 10 6.19 -18.53 19.60
N ASN A 11 5.05 -18.27 20.25
CA ASN A 11 3.78 -18.05 19.54
C ASN A 11 3.75 -16.66 18.86
N ARG A 12 4.34 -15.65 19.49
CA ARG A 12 4.40 -14.26 18.97
C ARG A 12 5.31 -14.13 17.75
N ASP A 13 6.41 -14.90 17.72
CA ASP A 13 7.35 -14.86 16.61
C ASP A 13 6.69 -15.35 15.30
N GLY A 14 5.88 -16.42 15.37
CA GLY A 14 5.15 -16.93 14.21
C GLY A 14 4.03 -16.00 13.71
N GLU A 15 3.37 -15.28 14.63
CA GLU A 15 2.36 -14.28 14.28
C GLU A 15 2.99 -13.06 13.57
N LEU A 16 4.14 -12.61 14.07
CA LEU A 16 4.90 -11.52 13.44
C LEU A 16 5.37 -11.89 12.04
N ASP A 17 5.94 -13.09 11.87
CA ASP A 17 6.36 -13.58 10.55
C ASP A 17 5.18 -13.69 9.57
N ASN A 18 4.01 -14.14 10.04
CA ASN A 18 2.79 -14.19 9.22
C ASN A 18 2.35 -12.79 8.75
N LEU A 19 2.41 -11.81 9.66
CA LEU A 19 2.07 -10.42 9.32
C LEU A 19 3.04 -9.87 8.28
N VAL A 20 4.35 -10.10 8.43
CA VAL A 20 5.36 -9.66 7.48
C VAL A 20 5.12 -10.28 6.09
N LEU A 21 4.77 -11.57 6.01
CA LEU A 21 4.42 -12.23 4.76
C LEU A 21 3.17 -11.63 4.10
N LYS A 22 2.15 -11.30 4.89
CA LYS A 22 0.94 -10.63 4.39
C LYS A 22 1.24 -9.23 3.85
N LEU A 23 2.05 -8.45 4.56
CA LEU A 23 2.48 -7.12 4.09
C LEU A 23 3.27 -7.24 2.79
N GLN A 24 4.18 -8.20 2.70
CA GLN A 24 4.95 -8.46 1.50
C GLN A 24 4.05 -8.78 0.28
N ALA A 25 2.99 -9.57 0.47
CA ALA A 25 2.05 -9.92 -0.60
C ALA A 25 1.19 -8.75 -1.08
N LEU A 26 1.03 -7.68 -0.27
CA LEU A 26 0.28 -6.48 -0.63
C LEU A 26 1.14 -5.43 -1.35
N LEU A 27 2.46 -5.58 -1.33
CA LEU A 27 3.34 -4.65 -2.01
C LEU A 27 3.33 -4.86 -3.54
N PRO A 28 3.57 -3.80 -4.33
CA PRO A 28 3.72 -3.92 -5.77
C PRO A 28 4.81 -4.95 -6.13
N ALA A 29 4.57 -5.79 -7.13
CA ALA A 29 5.47 -6.88 -7.54
C ALA A 29 6.92 -6.44 -7.80
N THR A 30 7.14 -5.16 -8.12
CA THR A 30 8.46 -4.55 -8.34
C THR A 30 9.29 -4.39 -7.06
N SER A 31 8.66 -4.35 -5.88
CA SER A 31 9.35 -4.18 -4.59
C SER A 31 9.99 -5.46 -4.06
N CYS A 32 9.41 -6.62 -4.39
CA CYS A 32 9.81 -7.92 -3.83
C CYS A 32 10.39 -8.92 -4.86
N SER A 33 10.69 -8.47 -6.08
CA SER A 33 11.06 -9.32 -7.23
C SER A 33 12.38 -10.11 -7.12
N SER A 34 13.12 -10.08 -6.00
CA SER A 34 14.38 -10.84 -5.88
C SER A 34 14.24 -12.08 -5.00
N ASN A 35 13.74 -13.15 -5.63
CA ASN A 35 13.52 -14.50 -5.12
C ASN A 35 14.79 -15.26 -4.64
N LYS A 36 15.80 -14.59 -4.07
CA LYS A 36 17.04 -15.25 -3.60
C LYS A 36 17.58 -14.77 -2.26
N ILE A 37 17.10 -13.64 -1.72
CA ILE A 37 17.59 -13.10 -0.45
C ILE A 37 16.40 -12.85 0.45
N ARG A 38 16.41 -13.43 1.66
CA ARG A 38 15.43 -13.16 2.72
C ARG A 38 15.41 -11.65 2.96
N VAL A 39 14.35 -10.98 2.53
CA VAL A 39 14.19 -9.54 2.74
C VAL A 39 13.99 -9.30 4.25
N PRO A 40 14.75 -8.40 4.88
CA PRO A 40 14.56 -8.08 6.28
C PRO A 40 13.14 -7.54 6.54
N ALA A 41 12.53 -7.92 7.66
CA ALA A 41 11.20 -7.43 8.04
C ALA A 41 11.14 -5.90 8.11
N SER A 42 12.22 -5.24 8.56
CA SER A 42 12.34 -3.78 8.58
C SER A 42 12.18 -3.15 7.19
N LYS A 43 12.73 -3.79 6.15
CA LYS A 43 12.60 -3.33 4.76
C LYS A 43 11.18 -3.51 4.25
N ILE A 44 10.56 -4.65 4.52
CA ILE A 44 9.13 -4.89 4.16
C ILE A 44 8.23 -3.85 4.82
N LEU A 45 8.45 -3.57 6.10
CA LEU A 45 7.70 -2.55 6.84
C LEU A 45 7.92 -1.14 6.24
N GLN A 46 9.16 -0.79 5.92
CA GLN A 46 9.48 0.50 5.29
C GLN A 46 8.80 0.65 3.92
N GLU A 47 8.90 -0.37 3.07
CA GLU A 47 8.26 -0.39 1.75
C GLU A 47 6.74 -0.30 1.88
N THR A 48 6.15 -0.98 2.87
CA THR A 48 4.70 -0.92 3.14
C THR A 48 4.28 0.48 3.57
N CYS A 49 5.01 1.10 4.50
CA CYS A 49 4.74 2.47 4.92
C CYS A 49 4.84 3.47 3.74
N ASN A 50 5.85 3.29 2.88
CA ASN A 50 6.00 4.12 1.68
C ASN A 50 4.88 3.89 0.67
N TYR A 51 4.44 2.64 0.49
CA TYR A 51 3.34 2.32 -0.40
C TYR A 51 2.02 2.90 0.10
N ILE A 52 1.72 2.81 1.40
CA ILE A 52 0.55 3.45 2.01
C ILE A 52 0.57 4.97 1.80
N LYS A 53 1.73 5.62 1.98
CA LYS A 53 1.88 7.06 1.70
C LYS A 53 1.60 7.37 0.24
N SER A 54 2.17 6.61 -0.68
CA SER A 54 1.96 6.79 -2.13
C SER A 54 0.49 6.59 -2.51
N LEU A 55 -0.19 5.58 -1.96
CA LEU A 55 -1.60 5.34 -2.19
C LEU A 55 -2.46 6.52 -1.69
N ARG A 56 -2.16 7.05 -0.51
CA ARG A 56 -2.87 8.23 0.03
C ARG A 56 -2.68 9.43 -0.90
N THR A 57 -1.44 9.76 -1.25
CA THR A 57 -1.15 10.88 -2.15
C THR A 57 -1.86 10.72 -3.50
N LYS A 58 -1.81 9.53 -4.10
CA LYS A 58 -2.54 9.27 -5.36
C LYS A 58 -4.05 9.45 -5.21
N GLY A 59 -4.63 9.04 -4.09
CA GLY A 59 -6.04 9.24 -3.79
C GLY A 59 -6.40 10.73 -3.66
N ASP A 60 -5.57 11.49 -2.94
CA ASP A 60 -5.74 12.94 -2.77
C ASP A 60 -5.62 13.68 -4.12
N ASP A 61 -4.57 13.37 -4.89
CA ASP A 61 -4.32 13.95 -6.22
C ASP A 61 -5.46 13.65 -7.21
N LEU A 62 -6.00 12.42 -7.16
CA LEU A 62 -7.11 12.01 -8.00
C LEU A 62 -8.40 12.74 -7.60
N GLY A 63 -8.62 12.90 -6.29
CA GLY A 63 -9.75 13.65 -5.75
C GLY A 63 -9.71 15.12 -6.18
N GLU A 64 -8.55 15.77 -6.08
CA GLU A 64 -8.37 17.16 -6.52
C GLU A 64 -8.65 17.32 -8.01
N LYS A 65 -8.08 16.45 -8.86
CA LYS A 65 -8.32 16.47 -10.31
C LYS A 65 -9.79 16.28 -10.65
N LEU A 66 -10.49 15.37 -9.96
CA LEU A 66 -11.93 15.17 -10.15
C LEU A 66 -12.72 16.42 -9.76
N SER A 67 -12.37 17.08 -8.65
CA SER A 67 -13.01 18.32 -8.23
C SER A 67 -12.82 19.41 -9.29
N GLN A 68 -11.59 19.60 -9.78
CA GLN A 68 -11.29 20.59 -10.83
C GLN A 68 -12.05 20.30 -12.14
N LEU A 69 -12.21 19.02 -12.50
CA LEU A 69 -12.97 18.64 -13.70
C LEU A 69 -14.47 18.92 -13.55
N LEU A 70 -15.03 18.69 -12.36
CA LEU A 70 -16.43 19.01 -12.07
C LEU A 70 -16.69 20.53 -12.08
N ASP A 71 -15.78 21.32 -11.52
CA ASP A 71 -15.87 22.78 -11.55
C ASP A 71 -15.76 23.34 -12.99
N SER A 72 -14.86 22.75 -13.80
CA SER A 72 -14.72 23.11 -15.23
C SER A 72 -15.96 22.73 -16.06
N MET A 73 -16.60 21.61 -15.72
CA MET A 73 -17.83 21.13 -16.35
C MET A 73 -18.99 22.10 -16.20
N GLU A 74 -19.13 22.75 -15.04
CA GLU A 74 -20.15 23.78 -14.80
C GLU A 74 -20.01 24.97 -15.76
N ASN A 75 -18.79 25.29 -16.18
CA ASN A 75 -18.50 26.44 -17.05
C ASN A 75 -18.48 26.13 -18.55
N ASN A 76 -18.02 24.95 -18.98
CA ASN A 76 -17.67 24.69 -20.39
C ASN A 76 -18.25 23.39 -21.00
N GLY A 77 -18.98 22.57 -20.24
CA GLY A 77 -19.43 21.24 -20.68
C GLY A 77 -18.31 20.19 -20.66
N VAL A 78 -18.69 18.90 -20.62
CA VAL A 78 -17.79 17.78 -20.28
C VAL A 78 -17.11 17.16 -21.50
N ASP A 79 -15.78 17.13 -21.52
CA ASP A 79 -15.05 16.23 -22.40
C ASP A 79 -15.00 14.82 -21.79
N VAL A 80 -15.82 13.92 -22.33
CA VAL A 80 -15.97 12.52 -21.92
C VAL A 80 -14.64 11.75 -22.03
N ASN A 81 -13.71 12.20 -22.88
CA ASN A 81 -12.39 11.57 -23.01
C ASN A 81 -11.53 11.79 -21.77
N ILE A 82 -11.61 12.97 -21.15
CA ILE A 82 -10.85 13.28 -19.94
C ILE A 82 -11.32 12.41 -18.77
N ILE A 83 -12.63 12.20 -18.62
CA ILE A 83 -13.18 11.29 -17.61
C ILE A 83 -12.71 9.84 -17.86
N ARG A 84 -12.68 9.41 -19.13
CA ARG A 84 -12.23 8.06 -19.49
C ARG A 84 -10.76 7.84 -19.17
N ASP A 85 -9.89 8.80 -19.50
CA ASP A 85 -8.45 8.71 -19.25
C ASP A 85 -8.13 8.72 -17.75
N LEU A 86 -8.99 9.34 -16.93
CA LEU A 86 -8.84 9.39 -15.49
C LEU A 86 -9.30 8.09 -14.80
N LEU A 87 -10.32 7.42 -15.34
CA LEU A 87 -10.79 6.12 -14.85
C LEU A 87 -9.89 4.95 -15.26
N GLN A 88 -8.97 5.16 -16.20
CA GLN A 88 -8.02 4.15 -16.69
C GLN A 88 -6.62 4.25 -16.06
N GLN A 89 -6.40 5.23 -15.17
CA GLN A 89 -5.17 5.38 -14.36
C GLN A 89 -5.18 4.50 -13.11
#